data_AF-A0A970L6Y1-F1
#
_entry.id   AF-A0A970L6Y1-F1
#
_cell.length_a   1.000
_cell.length_b   1.000
_cell.length_c   1.000
_cell.angle_alpha   90.00
_cell.angle_beta   90.00
_cell.angle_gamma   90.00
#
_symmetry.space_group_name_H-M   'P 1'
#
loop_
_entity.id
_entity.type
_entity.pdbx_description
1 polymer ?
#
loop_
_entity_poly.entity_id
_entity_poly.type
_entity_poly.pdbx_seq_one_letter_code
_entity_poly.pdbx_strand_id
1 'polypeptide(L)'
;MIRDIIKIDEDLCNGCGLCIPNCHEGALQIIDGKARLVSELMCDGLGACIGYCPEGAISIEKRKAEAYDEKRVMEQMVSKGKNTIIAHLRHLKDYGETGYLNEAIDFLEANRSGLDFNPDEILEQVSASNKTQTPVMENHQRQSPSPEPVPAAAVLTRESSQSELRHWPVQMHLINP
;
A
#
# COMPACT_ATOMS: atom_id res chain seq x y z
N MET A 1 0.17 22.97 9.42
CA MET A 1 -1.06 23.59 8.87
C MET A 1 -2.28 22.76 9.26
N ILE A 2 -3.52 23.23 9.08
CA ILE A 2 -4.71 22.37 9.18
C ILE A 2 -4.88 21.68 7.83
N ARG A 3 -4.97 20.35 7.82
CA ARG A 3 -5.18 19.55 6.60
C ARG A 3 -5.89 18.24 6.91
N ASP A 4 -6.29 17.55 5.85
CA ASP A 4 -6.74 16.16 5.92
C ASP A 4 -5.53 15.25 6.18
N ILE A 5 -5.70 14.33 7.14
CA ILE A 5 -4.72 13.32 7.50
C ILE A 5 -5.44 12.09 8.00
N ILE A 6 -4.82 10.92 7.84
CA ILE A 6 -5.42 9.69 8.36
C ILE A 6 -5.40 9.65 9.89
N LYS A 7 -6.41 9.00 10.45
CA LYS A 7 -6.54 8.63 11.85
C LYS A 7 -6.74 7.12 11.92
N ILE A 8 -6.01 6.47 12.84
CA ILE A 8 -6.14 5.04 13.10
C ILE A 8 -6.80 4.86 14.47
N ASP A 9 -7.87 4.10 14.50
CA ASP A 9 -8.52 3.62 15.72
C ASP A 9 -7.76 2.38 16.24
N GLU A 10 -7.06 2.53 17.37
CA GLU A 10 -6.26 1.46 17.96
C GLU A 10 -7.10 0.33 18.55
N ASP A 11 -8.35 0.59 18.92
CA ASP A 11 -9.25 -0.42 19.48
C ASP A 11 -9.78 -1.34 18.38
N LEU A 12 -10.03 -0.80 17.18
CA LEU A 12 -10.46 -1.57 16.01
C LEU A 12 -9.28 -2.23 15.27
N CYS A 13 -8.11 -1.59 15.24
CA CYS A 13 -6.97 -2.11 14.49
C CYS A 13 -6.49 -3.44 15.08
N ASN A 14 -6.41 -4.52 14.29
CA ASN A 14 -5.88 -5.81 14.75
C ASN A 14 -4.45 -6.12 14.26
N GLY A 15 -3.80 -5.16 13.59
CA GLY A 15 -2.42 -5.33 13.11
C GLY A 15 -2.26 -6.16 11.83
N CYS A 16 -3.33 -6.46 11.09
CA CYS A 16 -3.25 -7.31 9.88
C CYS A 16 -2.32 -6.78 8.78
N GLY A 17 -1.98 -5.49 8.76
CA GLY A 17 -1.00 -4.90 7.85
C GLY A 17 -1.45 -4.71 6.40
N LEU A 18 -2.71 -5.00 6.06
CA LEU A 18 -3.23 -4.86 4.69
C LEU A 18 -3.25 -3.42 4.18
N CYS A 19 -3.23 -2.44 5.08
CA CYS A 19 -3.10 -1.02 4.75
C CYS A 19 -1.69 -0.60 4.31
N ILE A 20 -0.65 -1.35 4.70
CA ILE A 20 0.76 -0.94 4.50
C ILE A 20 1.14 -0.89 3.02
N PRO A 21 0.84 -1.91 2.18
CA PRO A 21 1.15 -1.84 0.75
C PRO A 21 0.41 -0.73 0.00
N ASN A 22 -0.66 -0.19 0.59
CA ASN A 22 -1.52 0.84 0.01
C ASN A 22 -1.21 2.25 0.56
N CYS A 23 -0.14 2.38 1.33
CA CYS A 23 0.45 3.66 1.68
C CYS A 23 1.68 3.86 0.79
N HIS A 24 1.47 4.43 -0.40
CA HIS A 24 2.49 4.54 -1.43
C HIS A 24 3.67 5.41 -0.98
N GLU A 25 3.39 6.36 -0.08
CA GLU A 25 4.36 7.28 0.52
C GLU A 25 5.21 6.60 1.60
N GLY A 26 4.73 5.50 2.19
CA GLY A 26 5.41 4.79 3.27
C GLY A 26 5.27 5.43 4.66
N ALA A 27 4.19 6.18 4.90
CA ALA A 27 3.88 6.83 6.18
C ALA A 27 3.40 5.87 7.28
N LEU A 28 3.02 4.63 6.94
CA LEU A 28 2.50 3.63 7.86
C LEU A 28 3.52 2.53 8.17
N GLN A 29 3.55 2.07 9.43
CA GLN A 29 4.28 0.87 9.85
C GLN A 29 3.46 0.06 10.86
N ILE A 30 3.79 -1.23 11.01
CA ILE A 30 3.28 -2.04 12.12
C ILE A 30 4.24 -1.92 13.30
N ILE A 31 3.72 -1.43 14.42
CA ILE A 31 4.45 -1.25 15.68
C ILE A 31 3.55 -1.76 16.79
N ASP A 32 4.09 -2.63 17.65
CA ASP A 32 3.36 -3.25 18.77
C ASP A 32 2.06 -3.96 18.34
N GLY A 33 2.10 -4.60 17.16
CA GLY A 33 0.95 -5.33 16.62
C GLY A 33 -0.19 -4.43 16.13
N LYS A 34 0.06 -3.13 15.90
CA LYS A 34 -0.93 -2.17 15.39
C LYS A 34 -0.35 -1.36 14.26
N ALA A 35 -1.20 -0.91 13.33
CA ALA A 35 -0.79 0.08 12.33
C ALA A 35 -0.61 1.44 13.01
N ARG A 36 0.52 2.09 12.76
CA ARG A 36 0.83 3.44 13.27
C ARG A 36 1.24 4.36 12.13
N LEU A 37 0.76 5.59 12.19
CA LEU A 37 1.26 6.68 11.35
C LEU A 37 2.59 7.15 11.93
N VAL A 38 3.71 6.77 11.28
CA VAL A 38 5.06 7.06 11.78
C VAL A 38 5.61 8.38 11.29
N SER A 39 5.00 8.97 10.25
CA SER A 39 5.46 10.22 9.65
C SER A 39 4.28 10.99 9.07
N GLU A 40 3.88 12.07 9.74
CA GLU A 40 2.79 12.92 9.25
C GLU A 40 3.15 13.58 7.92
N LEU A 41 4.38 14.09 7.78
CA LEU A 41 4.87 14.74 6.56
C LEU A 41 4.84 13.84 5.33
N MET A 42 4.81 12.52 5.53
CA MET A 42 4.72 11.55 4.44
C MET A 42 3.29 11.08 4.19
N CYS A 43 2.31 11.44 5.02
CA CYS A 43 0.91 11.16 4.73
C CYS A 43 0.34 12.29 3.86
N ASP A 44 0.02 11.98 2.61
CA ASP A 44 -0.59 12.90 1.64
C ASP A 44 -2.03 13.34 2.03
N GLY A 45 -2.72 12.54 2.85
CA GLY A 45 -4.10 12.76 3.26
C GLY A 45 -5.14 12.29 2.25
N LEU A 46 -4.76 11.56 1.18
CA LEU A 46 -5.69 11.08 0.15
C LEU A 46 -6.50 9.86 0.60
N GLY A 47 -6.01 9.11 1.59
CA GLY A 47 -6.76 8.01 2.19
C GLY A 47 -6.77 6.71 1.37
N ALA A 48 -5.79 6.50 0.48
CA ALA A 48 -5.67 5.27 -0.31
C ALA A 48 -5.68 3.98 0.53
N CYS A 49 -5.20 4.04 1.77
CA CYS A 49 -5.18 2.91 2.70
C CYS A 49 -6.55 2.54 3.33
N ILE A 50 -7.55 3.44 3.27
CA ILE A 50 -8.82 3.28 4.01
C ILE A 50 -9.60 2.07 3.51
N GLY A 51 -9.72 1.90 2.18
CA GLY A 51 -10.46 0.79 1.57
C GLY A 51 -9.84 -0.59 1.81
N TYR A 52 -8.62 -0.65 2.33
CA TYR A 52 -7.88 -1.88 2.58
C TYR A 52 -7.86 -2.29 4.06
N CYS A 53 -8.48 -1.51 4.95
CA CYS A 53 -8.64 -1.90 6.34
C CYS A 53 -9.96 -2.67 6.52
N PRO A 54 -9.94 -4.01 6.71
CA PRO A 54 -11.16 -4.80 6.88
C PRO A 54 -11.92 -4.46 8.17
N GLU A 55 -11.20 -3.95 9.18
CA GLU A 55 -11.78 -3.57 10.48
C GLU A 55 -12.43 -2.18 10.47
N GLY A 56 -12.29 -1.42 9.37
CA GLY A 56 -12.74 -0.03 9.32
C GLY A 56 -12.00 0.90 10.30
N ALA A 57 -10.78 0.51 10.72
CA ALA A 57 -10.01 1.23 11.72
C ALA A 57 -9.33 2.52 11.21
N ILE A 58 -9.38 2.81 9.90
CA ILE A 58 -8.71 3.98 9.31
C ILE A 58 -9.76 4.96 8.79
N SER A 59 -9.62 6.23 9.15
CA SER A 59 -10.51 7.33 8.72
C SER A 59 -9.69 8.58 8.37
N ILE A 60 -10.31 9.59 7.76
CA ILE A 60 -9.71 10.92 7.56
C ILE A 60 -10.24 11.86 8.64
N GLU A 61 -9.34 12.64 9.25
CA GLU A 61 -9.70 13.75 10.12
C GLU A 61 -9.02 15.05 9.68
N LYS A 62 -9.67 16.19 9.95
CA LYS A 62 -9.04 17.51 9.82
C LYS A 62 -8.40 17.91 11.13
N ARG A 63 -7.07 17.96 11.18
CA ARG A 63 -6.34 18.44 12.35
C ARG A 63 -5.09 19.22 11.98
N LYS A 64 -4.47 19.83 12.98
CA LYS A 64 -3.15 20.44 12.83
C LYS A 64 -2.12 19.32 12.68
N ALA A 65 -1.40 19.35 11.55
CA ALA A 65 -0.33 18.41 11.22
C ALA A 65 0.79 19.11 10.46
N GLU A 66 1.95 18.48 10.37
CA GLU A 66 3.04 18.90 9.48
C GLU A 66 2.57 18.86 8.01
N ALA A 67 3.08 19.75 7.16
CA ALA A 67 2.73 19.74 5.74
C ALA A 67 3.30 18.50 5.06
N TYR A 68 2.63 18.02 4.02
CA TYR A 68 3.18 16.98 3.16
C TYR A 68 4.43 17.51 2.43
N ASP A 69 5.50 16.71 2.37
CA ASP A 69 6.77 17.08 1.77
C ASP A 69 7.25 15.98 0.82
N GLU A 70 6.97 16.19 -0.47
CA GLU A 70 7.27 15.23 -1.53
C GLU A 70 8.77 14.93 -1.64
N LYS A 71 9.63 15.94 -1.53
CA LYS A 71 11.08 15.76 -1.60
C LYS A 71 11.56 14.82 -0.49
N ARG A 72 11.05 14.98 0.73
CA ARG A 72 11.38 14.09 1.84
C ARG A 72 10.90 12.67 1.62
N VAL A 73 9.73 12.46 1.01
CA VAL A 73 9.31 11.08 0.69
C VAL A 73 10.25 10.48 -0.36
N MET A 74 10.62 11.24 -1.38
CA MET A 74 11.54 10.80 -2.43
C MET A 74 12.95 10.48 -1.89
N GLU A 75 13.50 11.29 -0.99
CA GLU A 75 14.77 11.02 -0.30
C GLU A 75 14.75 9.63 0.38
N GLN A 76 13.65 9.29 1.04
CA GLN A 76 13.51 7.98 1.67
C GLN A 76 13.27 6.85 0.66
N MET A 77 12.47 7.10 -0.38
CA MET A 77 12.09 6.07 -1.37
C MET A 77 13.23 5.66 -2.28
N VAL A 78 14.14 6.57 -2.62
CA VAL A 78 15.31 6.24 -3.45
C VAL A 78 16.08 5.05 -2.87
N SER A 79 16.28 5.03 -1.55
CA SER A 79 16.96 3.91 -0.87
C SER A 79 16.19 2.59 -0.90
N LYS A 80 14.87 2.61 -1.15
CA LYS A 80 13.98 1.44 -1.22
C LYS A 80 13.92 0.82 -2.61
N GLY A 81 14.42 1.53 -3.62
CA GLY A 81 14.61 1.03 -4.99
C GLY A 81 13.54 1.46 -5.99
N LYS A 82 13.84 1.20 -7.27
CA LYS A 82 13.08 1.63 -8.46
C LYS A 82 11.57 1.36 -8.38
N ASN A 83 11.17 0.16 -7.94
CA ASN A 83 9.76 -0.24 -7.95
C ASN A 83 8.90 0.55 -6.95
N THR A 84 9.46 0.92 -5.80
CA THR A 84 8.78 1.76 -4.81
C THR A 84 8.49 3.14 -5.39
N ILE A 85 9.47 3.73 -6.08
CA ILE A 85 9.31 5.02 -6.75
C ILE A 85 8.24 4.93 -7.84
N ILE A 86 8.26 3.88 -8.67
CA ILE A 86 7.24 3.70 -9.71
C ILE A 86 5.84 3.63 -9.11
N ALA A 87 5.65 2.88 -8.02
CA ALA A 87 4.36 2.77 -7.35
C ALA A 87 3.89 4.13 -6.81
N HIS A 88 4.80 4.89 -6.20
CA HIS A 88 4.54 6.23 -5.69
C HIS A 88 4.16 7.23 -6.78
N LEU A 89 4.95 7.34 -7.85
CA LEU A 89 4.67 8.25 -8.95
C LEU A 89 3.37 7.90 -9.69
N ARG A 90 3.04 6.61 -9.78
CA ARG A 90 1.73 6.16 -10.31
C ARG A 90 0.59 6.62 -9.43
N HIS A 91 0.71 6.46 -8.11
CA HIS A 91 -0.29 6.96 -7.17
C HIS A 91 -0.51 8.47 -7.34
N LEU A 92 0.54 9.29 -7.34
CA LEU A 92 0.42 10.74 -7.57
C LEU A 92 -0.29 11.06 -8.90
N LYS A 93 0.08 10.35 -9.97
CA LYS A 93 -0.55 10.50 -11.29
C LYS A 93 -2.03 10.11 -11.28
N ASP A 94 -2.39 9.00 -10.63
CA ASP A 94 -3.75 8.45 -10.60
C ASP A 94 -4.71 9.36 -9.82
N TYR A 95 -4.23 10.05 -8.79
CA TYR A 95 -5.00 11.03 -8.03
C TYR A 95 -4.92 12.45 -8.59
N GLY A 96 -4.18 12.68 -9.69
CA GLY A 96 -4.08 13.98 -10.35
C GLY A 96 -3.23 15.01 -9.59
N GLU A 97 -2.38 14.55 -8.67
CA GLU A 97 -1.46 15.37 -7.87
C GLU A 97 -0.26 15.84 -8.69
N THR A 98 -0.53 16.57 -9.78
CA THR A 98 0.47 16.99 -10.76
C THR A 98 1.58 17.87 -10.18
N GLY A 99 1.29 18.66 -9.14
CA GLY A 99 2.29 19.47 -8.45
C GLY A 99 3.36 18.63 -7.78
N TYR A 100 2.95 17.68 -6.92
CA TYR A 100 3.87 16.76 -6.27
C TYR A 100 4.51 15.80 -7.26
N LEU A 101 3.79 15.34 -8.28
CA LEU A 101 4.37 14.52 -9.33
C LEU A 101 5.55 15.22 -10.02
N ASN A 102 5.41 16.51 -10.37
CA ASN A 102 6.50 17.27 -10.97
C ASN A 102 7.66 17.46 -9.99
N GLU A 103 7.38 17.77 -8.71
CA GLU A 103 8.41 17.90 -7.69
C GLU A 103 9.21 16.61 -7.48
N ALA A 104 8.55 15.46 -7.55
CA ALA A 104 9.20 14.15 -7.48
C ALA A 104 10.09 13.88 -8.69
N ILE A 105 9.64 14.26 -9.90
CA ILE A 105 10.42 14.14 -11.14
C ILE A 105 11.65 15.05 -11.09
N ASP A 106 11.48 16.31 -10.66
CA ASP A 106 12.57 17.26 -10.48
C ASP A 106 13.61 16.74 -9.49
N PHE A 107 13.17 16.10 -8.40
CA PHE A 107 14.06 15.45 -7.45
C PHE A 107 14.89 14.32 -8.09
N LEU A 108 14.26 13.44 -8.89
CA LEU A 108 14.97 12.36 -9.57
C LEU A 108 16.00 12.88 -10.56
N GLU A 109 15.66 13.92 -11.32
CA GLU A 109 16.59 14.52 -12.29
C GLU A 109 17.75 15.24 -11.60
N ALA A 110 17.48 15.99 -10.54
CA ALA A 110 18.52 16.66 -9.76
C ALA A 110 19.52 15.68 -9.12
N ASN A 111 19.08 14.46 -8.81
CA ASN A 111 19.89 13.42 -8.18
C ASN A 111 20.35 12.31 -9.14
N ARG A 112 20.14 12.45 -10.45
CA ARG A 112 20.37 11.40 -11.47
C ARG A 112 21.71 10.68 -11.34
N SER A 113 22.80 11.40 -11.08
CA SER A 113 24.15 10.81 -10.98
C SER A 113 24.39 9.94 -9.74
N GLY A 114 23.55 10.06 -8.70
CA GLY A 114 23.67 9.32 -7.45
C GLY A 114 22.75 8.10 -7.33
N LEU A 115 21.93 7.84 -8.35
CA LEU A 115 20.96 6.75 -8.36
C LEU A 115 21.58 5.47 -8.92
N ASP A 116 21.16 4.32 -8.40
CA ASP A 116 21.53 2.99 -8.88
C ASP A 116 20.68 2.52 -10.08
N PHE A 117 19.73 3.36 -10.53
CA PHE A 117 18.85 3.12 -11.68
C PHE A 117 18.74 4.38 -12.54
N ASN A 118 18.27 4.21 -13.79
CA ASN A 118 18.00 5.31 -14.70
C ASN A 118 16.59 5.89 -14.47
N PRO A 119 16.44 7.19 -14.14
CA PRO A 119 15.14 7.86 -14.01
C PRO A 119 14.26 7.77 -15.25
N ASP A 120 14.83 7.80 -16.45
CA ASP A 120 14.06 7.78 -17.71
C ASP A 120 13.18 6.51 -17.81
N GLU A 121 13.71 5.37 -17.36
CA GLU A 121 12.98 4.10 -17.35
C GLU A 121 11.81 4.09 -16.36
N ILE A 122 11.90 4.86 -15.26
CA ILE A 122 10.81 5.03 -14.30
C ILE A 122 9.68 5.82 -14.97
N LEU A 123 10.02 6.94 -15.60
CA LEU A 123 9.06 7.84 -16.25
C LEU A 123 8.31 7.13 -17.39
N GLU A 124 9.01 6.31 -18.17
CA GLU A 124 8.38 5.48 -19.20
C GLU A 124 7.34 4.52 -18.59
N GLN A 125 7.68 3.84 -17.48
CA GLN A 125 6.75 2.91 -16.82
C GLN A 125 5.56 3.59 -16.13
N VAL A 126 5.72 4.81 -15.65
CA VAL A 126 4.63 5.61 -15.07
C VAL A 126 3.71 6.13 -16.18
N SER A 127 4.27 6.51 -17.34
CA SER A 127 3.49 6.99 -18.49
C SER A 127 2.72 5.88 -19.21
N ALA A 128 3.32 4.69 -19.37
CA ALA A 128 2.75 3.55 -20.11
C ALA A 128 1.54 2.88 -19.43
N SER A 129 1.41 3.01 -18.11
CA SER A 129 0.27 2.46 -17.38
C SER A 129 -0.97 3.34 -17.59
N ASN A 130 -1.76 3.01 -18.62
CA ASN A 130 -3.14 3.47 -18.73
C ASN A 130 -4.05 2.46 -18.02
N LYS A 131 -4.58 2.87 -16.85
CA LYS A 131 -5.67 2.27 -16.07
C LYS A 131 -5.61 0.76 -15.81
N THR A 132 -5.32 0.39 -14.57
CA THR A 132 -5.82 -0.86 -14.00
C THR A 132 -6.31 -0.63 -12.57
N GLN A 133 -7.63 -0.41 -12.48
CA GLN A 133 -8.52 -0.68 -11.33
C GLN A 133 -8.14 -0.06 -9.98
N THR A 134 -8.69 1.12 -9.71
CA THR A 134 -9.24 1.36 -8.37
C THR A 134 -10.33 0.31 -8.11
N PRO A 135 -10.26 -0.50 -7.04
CA PRO A 135 -11.44 -1.20 -6.58
C PRO A 135 -12.35 -0.14 -5.95
N VAL A 136 -13.22 0.46 -6.77
CA VAL A 136 -14.39 1.15 -6.24
C VAL A 136 -15.21 0.04 -5.58
N MET A 137 -15.22 -0.02 -4.26
CA MET A 137 -16.12 -0.90 -3.53
C MET A 137 -17.55 -0.43 -3.78
N GLU A 138 -18.18 -1.00 -4.82
CA GLU A 138 -19.62 -0.94 -5.00
C GLU A 138 -20.26 -1.56 -3.75
N ASN A 139 -21.03 -0.73 -3.04
CA ASN A 139 -21.71 -1.07 -1.81
C ASN A 139 -22.79 -2.13 -2.06
N HIS A 140 -22.40 -3.39 -2.21
CA HIS A 140 -23.32 -4.51 -2.17
C HIS A 140 -23.70 -4.77 -0.71
N GLN A 141 -24.85 -4.24 -0.31
CA GLN A 141 -25.62 -4.76 0.82
C GLN A 141 -25.79 -6.28 0.65
N ARG A 142 -24.90 -7.06 1.27
CA ARG A 142 -25.16 -8.49 1.47
C ARG A 142 -26.16 -8.58 2.61
N GLN A 143 -27.43 -8.68 2.25
CA GLN A 143 -28.39 -9.35 3.11
C GLN A 143 -27.92 -10.80 3.23
N SER A 144 -27.61 -11.23 4.45
CA SER A 144 -27.33 -12.63 4.76
C SER A 144 -28.58 -13.45 4.46
N PRO A 145 -28.55 -14.46 3.56
CA PRO A 145 -29.65 -15.42 3.52
C PRO A 145 -29.48 -16.41 4.67
N SER A 146 -30.54 -16.60 5.45
CA SER A 146 -30.67 -17.70 6.41
C SER A 146 -30.46 -19.05 5.70
N PRO A 147 -29.86 -20.06 6.36
CA PRO A 147 -29.64 -21.34 5.72
C PRO A 147 -30.96 -22.12 5.66
N GLU A 148 -31.48 -22.33 4.45
CA GLU A 148 -32.45 -23.39 4.18
C GLU A 148 -31.73 -24.75 4.01
N PRO A 149 -32.34 -25.87 4.39
CA PRO A 149 -31.70 -27.17 4.34
C PRO A 149 -31.61 -27.69 2.89
N VAL A 150 -30.41 -28.03 2.45
CA VAL A 150 -30.12 -28.56 1.11
C VAL A 150 -30.34 -30.08 1.09
N PRO A 151 -31.05 -30.65 0.09
CA PRO A 151 -31.16 -32.09 -0.06
C PRO A 151 -29.87 -32.69 -0.65
N ALA A 152 -29.54 -33.90 -0.20
CA ALA A 152 -28.34 -34.62 -0.58
C ALA A 152 -28.41 -35.20 -2.01
N ALA A 153 -27.48 -34.83 -2.88
CA ALA A 153 -26.89 -35.72 -3.89
C ALA A 153 -25.75 -35.05 -4.71
N ALA A 154 -24.74 -35.87 -5.03
CA ALA A 154 -23.65 -35.69 -6.00
C ALA A 154 -22.50 -34.73 -5.64
N VAL A 155 -21.58 -35.24 -4.80
CA VAL A 155 -20.24 -34.70 -4.57
C VAL A 155 -19.37 -34.92 -5.81
N LEU A 156 -19.03 -33.85 -6.54
CA LEU A 156 -17.86 -33.82 -7.42
C LEU A 156 -16.67 -33.40 -6.56
N THR A 157 -15.73 -34.31 -6.35
CA THR A 157 -14.51 -34.08 -5.56
C THR A 157 -13.59 -33.13 -6.30
N ARG A 158 -13.52 -31.89 -5.82
CA ARG A 158 -12.54 -30.89 -6.23
C ARG A 158 -11.27 -31.14 -5.40
N GLU A 159 -10.30 -31.83 -5.97
CA GLU A 159 -9.00 -32.06 -5.32
C GLU A 159 -8.34 -30.72 -5.02
N SER A 160 -8.18 -30.42 -3.73
CA SER A 160 -7.38 -29.32 -3.24
C SER A 160 -5.91 -29.68 -3.44
N SER A 161 -5.19 -28.99 -4.33
CA SER A 161 -3.72 -29.02 -4.32
C SER A 161 -3.25 -28.37 -3.02
N GLN A 162 -3.04 -29.19 -1.99
CA GLN A 162 -2.32 -28.78 -0.78
C GLN A 162 -0.87 -28.51 -1.14
N SER A 163 -0.29 -27.48 -0.53
CA SER A 163 1.15 -27.24 -0.60
C SER A 163 1.91 -28.47 -0.06
N GLU A 164 2.83 -29.01 -0.86
CA GLU A 164 3.66 -30.19 -0.52
C GLU A 164 4.79 -29.86 0.47
N LEU A 165 4.98 -28.58 0.82
CA LEU A 165 5.93 -28.15 1.86
C LEU A 165 5.35 -28.39 3.26
N ARG A 166 5.42 -29.63 3.73
CA ARG A 166 4.87 -30.05 5.04
C ARG A 166 5.83 -29.90 6.23
N HIS A 167 7.09 -29.51 6.00
CA HIS A 167 8.10 -29.47 7.06
C HIS A 167 8.79 -28.10 7.10
N TRP A 168 8.39 -27.31 8.11
CA TRP A 168 9.08 -26.10 8.55
C TRP A 168 9.56 -26.32 10.01
N PRO A 169 10.78 -25.90 10.39
CA PRO A 169 11.82 -25.24 9.59
C PRO A 169 12.83 -26.24 8.99
N VAL A 170 13.18 -26.04 7.72
CA VAL A 170 14.32 -26.74 7.08
C VAL A 170 15.60 -26.03 7.50
N GLN A 171 16.42 -26.70 8.31
CA GLN A 171 17.74 -26.18 8.72
C GLN A 171 18.71 -26.29 7.54
N MET A 172 18.89 -25.18 6.81
CA MET A 172 19.92 -25.04 5.78
C MET A 172 21.30 -25.10 6.46
N HIS A 173 22.05 -26.17 6.24
CA HIS A 173 23.45 -26.22 6.64
C HIS A 173 24.30 -25.57 5.55
N LEU A 174 24.97 -24.47 5.91
CA LEU A 174 25.96 -23.82 5.05
C LEU A 174 27.19 -24.73 4.99
N ILE A 175 27.47 -25.31 3.82
CA ILE A 175 28.74 -26.02 3.60
C ILE A 175 29.80 -24.94 3.33
N ASN A 176 30.75 -24.80 4.26
CA ASN A 176 31.90 -23.94 4.09
C ASN A 176 32.85 -24.58 3.05
N PRO A 177 33.34 -23.83 2.04
CA PRO A 177 34.26 -24.33 1.02
C PRO A 177 35.61 -24.79 1.58
#